data_AF-A0A093XUL2-F1
#
_entry.id   AF-A0A093XUL2-F1
#
_cell.length_a   1.000
_cell.length_b   1.000
_cell.length_c   1.000
_cell.angle_alpha   90.00
_cell.angle_beta   90.00
_cell.angle_gamma   90.00
#
_symmetry.space_group_name_H-M   'P 1'
#
loop_
_entity.id
_entity.type
_entity.pdbx_description
1 polymer ?
#
loop_
_entity_poly.entity_id
_entity_poly.type
_entity_poly.pdbx_seq_one_letter_code
_entity_poly.pdbx_strand_id
1 'polypeptide(L)'
;MERQNSAAEASQETLISLQQLEPSPVESPLNLDKQLPNLPNELPTPHHGVGTLGLSGFHNGHGTVYYLTRIQKYSTYAFSLFAAMHLTNTSLLPLVTRSLPDADKYLLLTRPFYQSFPMEAAIVTAPLLAHVLSGLALRVHRRNATLKRYGASNLSIASRLRQRLRIWPGFSWQQLGGYALVGLVGGHAYVNRVVPLIHEGSSAGVGL
;
A
#
# COMPACT_ATOMS: atom_id res chain seq x y z
N MET A 1 -14.70 -16.74 -50.68
CA MET A 1 -15.67 -15.77 -50.14
C MET A 1 -16.30 -16.21 -48.81
N GLU A 2 -16.04 -17.42 -48.29
CA GLU A 2 -16.70 -17.94 -47.07
C GLU A 2 -16.21 -17.38 -45.72
N ARG A 3 -14.98 -16.87 -45.63
CA ARG A 3 -14.39 -16.41 -44.34
C ARG A 3 -15.04 -15.14 -43.76
N GLN A 4 -15.74 -14.35 -44.56
CA GLN A 4 -16.40 -13.12 -44.08
C GLN A 4 -17.74 -13.40 -43.40
N ASN A 5 -18.41 -14.50 -43.76
CA ASN A 5 -19.73 -14.83 -43.22
C ASN A 5 -19.63 -15.35 -41.77
N SER A 6 -18.61 -16.14 -41.44
CA SER A 6 -18.43 -16.70 -40.08
C SER A 6 -18.11 -15.64 -39.02
N ALA A 7 -17.45 -14.54 -39.41
CA ALA A 7 -17.18 -13.43 -38.49
C ALA A 7 -18.44 -12.59 -38.21
N ALA A 8 -19.35 -12.49 -39.20
CA ALA A 8 -20.62 -11.82 -39.04
C ALA A 8 -21.59 -12.64 -38.17
N GLU A 9 -21.64 -13.96 -38.35
CA GLU A 9 -22.44 -14.87 -37.49
C GLU A 9 -21.99 -14.86 -36.03
N ALA A 10 -20.68 -14.95 -35.77
CA ALA A 10 -20.15 -14.87 -34.40
C ALA A 10 -20.45 -13.52 -33.71
N SER A 11 -20.51 -12.44 -34.49
CA SER A 11 -20.91 -11.12 -33.98
C SER A 11 -22.41 -11.07 -33.67
N GLN A 12 -23.25 -11.74 -34.47
CA GLN A 12 -24.69 -11.79 -34.25
C GLN A 12 -25.07 -12.63 -33.03
N GLU A 13 -24.43 -13.78 -32.80
CA GLU A 13 -24.69 -14.58 -31.59
C GLU A 13 -24.25 -13.86 -30.31
N THR A 14 -23.16 -13.08 -30.38
CA THR A 14 -22.72 -12.24 -29.24
C THR A 14 -23.69 -11.08 -28.96
N LEU A 15 -24.35 -10.53 -30.00
CA LEU A 15 -25.37 -9.49 -29.86
C LEU A 15 -26.70 -10.04 -29.32
N ILE A 16 -27.06 -11.29 -29.67
CA ILE A 16 -28.28 -11.94 -29.17
C ILE A 16 -28.17 -12.29 -27.68
N SER A 17 -26.96 -12.49 -27.14
CA SER A 17 -26.74 -12.79 -25.72
C SER A 17 -26.44 -11.58 -24.83
N LEU A 18 -26.39 -10.36 -25.39
CA LEU A 18 -26.30 -9.12 -24.62
C LEU A 18 -27.63 -8.38 -24.73
N GLN A 19 -28.63 -8.83 -23.98
CA GLN A 19 -29.85 -8.08 -23.80
C GLN A 19 -29.50 -6.77 -23.08
N GLN A 20 -29.31 -5.72 -23.86
CA GLN A 20 -29.04 -4.37 -23.40
C GLN A 20 -30.31 -3.86 -22.70
N LEU A 21 -30.32 -3.93 -21.36
CA LEU A 21 -31.37 -3.31 -20.57
C LEU A 21 -31.21 -1.79 -20.66
N GLU A 22 -32.24 -1.12 -21.16
CA GLU A 22 -32.34 0.33 -21.12
C GLU A 22 -32.20 0.80 -19.66
N PRO A 23 -31.32 1.78 -19.38
CA PRO A 23 -31.18 2.30 -18.04
C PRO A 23 -32.51 2.95 -17.63
N SER A 24 -33.16 2.38 -16.61
CA SER A 24 -34.33 3.02 -16.01
C SER A 24 -33.94 4.42 -15.52
N PRO A 25 -34.72 5.46 -15.85
CA PRO A 25 -34.47 6.81 -15.33
C PRO A 25 -34.35 6.75 -13.81
N VAL A 26 -33.23 7.25 -13.28
CA VAL A 26 -33.13 7.52 -11.84
C VAL A 26 -33.93 8.79 -11.63
N GLU A 27 -35.17 8.65 -11.13
CA GLU A 27 -35.86 9.79 -10.54
C GLU A 27 -34.98 10.29 -9.38
N SER A 28 -34.40 11.47 -9.58
CA SER A 28 -33.79 12.28 -8.51
C SER A 28 -34.75 12.33 -7.32
N PRO A 29 -34.26 12.34 -6.06
CA PRO A 29 -35.04 11.90 -4.92
C PRO A 29 -36.29 12.78 -4.75
N LEU A 30 -37.44 12.18 -5.05
CA LEU A 30 -38.74 12.72 -4.68
C LEU A 30 -38.77 12.82 -3.16
N ASN A 31 -39.04 14.03 -2.66
CA ASN A 31 -39.25 14.36 -1.25
C ASN A 31 -40.03 13.25 -0.53
N LEU A 32 -39.33 12.50 0.32
CA LEU A 32 -39.83 11.31 1.02
C LEU A 32 -40.69 11.66 2.26
N ASP A 33 -41.26 12.87 2.32
CA ASP A 33 -42.02 13.34 3.49
C ASP A 33 -43.53 13.10 3.38
N LYS A 34 -44.00 12.33 2.38
CA LYS A 34 -45.43 12.00 2.24
C LYS A 34 -45.72 10.51 2.43
N GLN A 35 -45.70 10.12 3.70
CA GLN A 35 -46.73 9.29 4.33
C GLN A 35 -47.01 7.92 3.67
N LEU A 36 -46.14 6.94 3.96
CA LEU A 36 -46.45 5.51 3.76
C LEU A 36 -47.15 4.93 5.01
N PRO A 37 -48.22 4.13 4.88
CA PRO A 37 -48.85 3.44 6.00
C PRO A 37 -47.89 2.42 6.63
N ASN A 38 -47.92 2.32 7.97
CA ASN A 38 -47.12 1.40 8.78
C ASN A 38 -47.06 -0.02 8.21
N LEU A 39 -45.90 -0.39 7.66
CA LEU A 39 -45.51 -1.77 7.37
C LEU A 39 -44.60 -2.27 8.52
N PRO A 40 -44.76 -3.52 8.99
CA PRO A 40 -44.02 -4.01 10.16
C PRO A 40 -42.55 -4.27 9.84
N ASN A 41 -41.69 -3.75 10.72
CA ASN A 41 -40.30 -4.13 11.00
C ASN A 41 -39.30 -4.17 9.82
N GLU A 42 -38.67 -3.01 9.64
CA GLU A 42 -37.22 -2.81 9.48
C GLU A 42 -36.39 -3.96 8.88
N LEU A 43 -36.28 -3.97 7.55
CA LEU A 43 -35.10 -4.49 6.87
C LEU A 43 -34.13 -3.32 6.68
N PRO A 44 -32.84 -3.43 7.09
CA PRO A 44 -31.89 -2.35 6.91
C PRO A 44 -31.65 -2.11 5.42
N THR A 45 -31.95 -0.90 4.96
CA THR A 45 -31.62 -0.43 3.63
C THR A 45 -30.09 -0.36 3.46
N PRO A 46 -29.50 -0.93 2.40
CA PRO A 46 -28.08 -0.77 2.15
C PRO A 46 -27.86 0.67 1.65
N HIS A 47 -27.35 1.53 2.52
CA HIS A 47 -26.80 2.81 2.11
C HIS A 47 -25.69 2.58 1.10
N HIS A 48 -25.90 3.01 -0.15
CA HIS A 48 -24.88 3.09 -1.18
C HIS A 48 -23.84 4.15 -0.81
N GLY A 49 -22.91 3.75 0.05
CA GLY A 49 -21.72 4.52 0.40
C GLY A 49 -20.72 4.52 -0.74
N VAL A 50 -20.35 5.73 -1.15
CA VAL A 50 -19.23 6.03 -2.05
C VAL A 50 -17.97 5.27 -1.60
N GLY A 51 -17.55 4.28 -2.40
CA GLY A 51 -16.16 3.83 -2.52
C GLY A 51 -15.33 3.63 -1.25
N THR A 52 -15.79 2.86 -0.26
CA THR A 52 -14.94 2.41 0.85
C THR A 52 -14.42 1.00 0.63
N LEU A 53 -13.17 0.95 0.17
CA LEU A 53 -12.15 -0.08 0.42
C LEU A 53 -12.60 -1.30 1.28
N GLY A 54 -13.13 -2.33 0.62
CA GLY A 54 -12.94 -3.75 1.01
C GLY A 54 -13.45 -4.19 2.38
N LEU A 55 -14.70 -3.88 2.73
CA LEU A 55 -15.33 -4.38 3.95
C LEU A 55 -16.56 -5.24 3.62
N SER A 56 -16.38 -6.54 3.47
CA SER A 56 -17.47 -7.51 3.57
C SER A 56 -16.93 -8.91 3.92
N GLY A 57 -17.25 -9.37 5.12
CA GLY A 57 -16.90 -10.70 5.67
C GLY A 57 -15.91 -10.56 6.82
N PHE A 58 -16.22 -10.83 8.09
CA PHE A 58 -17.27 -11.66 8.67
C PHE A 58 -17.43 -11.20 10.15
N HIS A 59 -18.64 -10.85 10.59
CA HIS A 59 -19.06 -10.61 11.99
C HIS A 59 -18.18 -9.72 12.90
N ASN A 60 -18.58 -8.45 13.09
CA ASN A 60 -18.19 -7.56 14.21
C ASN A 60 -16.69 -7.43 14.59
N GLY A 61 -15.77 -7.72 13.67
CA GLY A 61 -14.34 -7.73 13.95
C GLY A 61 -13.52 -7.22 12.77
N HIS A 62 -12.52 -6.40 13.08
CA HIS A 62 -11.54 -5.89 12.14
C HIS A 62 -10.93 -6.99 11.24
N GLY A 63 -11.06 -6.85 9.91
CA GLY A 63 -10.49 -7.82 8.95
C GLY A 63 -8.98 -7.66 8.74
N THR A 64 -8.35 -8.62 8.04
CA THR A 64 -6.92 -8.58 7.68
C THR A 64 -6.53 -7.26 7.01
N VAL A 65 -7.30 -6.80 6.02
CA VAL A 65 -7.06 -5.51 5.34
C VAL A 65 -7.10 -4.33 6.31
N TYR A 66 -7.94 -4.37 7.34
CA TYR A 66 -8.01 -3.33 8.36
C TYR A 66 -6.70 -3.24 9.13
N TYR A 67 -6.21 -4.36 9.68
CA TYR A 67 -4.97 -4.39 10.44
C TYR A 67 -3.75 -4.03 9.59
N LEU A 68 -3.66 -4.59 8.38
CA LEU A 68 -2.58 -4.26 7.45
C LEU A 68 -2.53 -2.77 7.12
N THR A 69 -3.70 -2.14 6.88
CA THR A 69 -3.77 -0.70 6.59
C THR A 69 -3.33 0.14 7.79
N ARG A 70 -3.72 -0.29 9.00
CA ARG A 70 -3.34 0.37 10.26
C ARG A 70 -1.84 0.23 10.54
N ILE A 71 -1.28 -0.96 10.37
CA ILE A 71 0.16 -1.22 10.51
C ILE A 71 0.93 -0.35 9.51
N GLN A 72 0.52 -0.35 8.23
CA GLN A 72 1.18 0.46 7.21
C GLN A 72 1.15 1.96 7.55
N LYS A 73 0.02 2.46 8.04
CA LYS A 73 -0.14 3.88 8.41
C LYS A 73 0.69 4.23 9.65
N TYR A 74 0.51 3.50 10.75
CA TYR A 74 1.05 3.90 12.04
C TYR A 74 2.53 3.57 12.23
N SER A 75 3.06 2.59 11.50
CA SER A 75 4.50 2.33 11.47
C SER A 75 5.31 3.55 11.01
N THR A 76 4.71 4.45 10.22
CA THR A 76 5.41 5.65 9.73
C THR A 76 5.80 6.62 10.84
N TYR A 77 5.07 6.66 11.95
CA TYR A 77 5.32 7.65 13.01
C TYR A 77 6.69 7.44 13.66
N ALA A 78 7.04 6.19 13.97
CA ALA A 78 8.29 5.87 14.64
C ALA A 78 9.50 6.18 13.75
N PHE A 79 9.55 5.62 12.54
CA PHE A 79 10.72 5.83 11.68
C PHE A 79 10.80 7.25 11.10
N SER A 80 9.68 7.98 11.00
CA SER A 80 9.72 9.40 10.56
C SER A 80 10.29 10.31 11.63
N LEU A 81 9.96 10.08 12.91
CA LEU A 81 10.58 10.78 14.02
C LEU A 81 12.09 10.52 14.05
N PHE A 82 12.49 9.26 13.90
CA PHE A 82 13.89 8.90 13.75
C PHE A 82 14.54 9.60 12.55
N ALA A 83 13.91 9.55 11.37
CA ALA A 83 14.47 10.17 10.16
C ALA A 83 14.67 11.68 10.33
N ALA A 84 13.74 12.37 11.01
CA ALA A 84 13.87 13.78 11.31
C ALA A 84 15.07 14.07 12.23
N MET A 85 15.21 13.31 13.33
CA MET A 85 16.36 13.44 14.23
C MET A 85 17.67 13.10 13.51
N HIS A 86 17.69 12.01 12.74
CA HIS A 86 18.86 11.56 12.00
C HIS A 86 19.30 12.59 10.97
N LEU A 87 18.40 13.05 10.10
CA LEU A 87 18.70 14.08 9.09
C LEU A 87 19.17 15.39 9.74
N THR A 88 18.55 15.79 10.85
CA THR A 88 18.96 16.99 11.59
C THR A 88 20.39 16.83 12.08
N ASN A 89 20.72 15.69 12.66
CA ASN A 89 22.01 15.47 13.30
C ASN A 89 23.15 15.21 12.32
N THR A 90 22.89 14.45 11.25
CA THR A 90 23.92 14.00 10.31
C THR A 90 24.06 14.90 9.10
N SER A 91 23.06 15.75 8.81
CA SER A 91 23.07 16.62 7.63
C SER A 91 22.87 18.10 7.98
N LEU A 92 21.80 18.45 8.70
CA LEU A 92 21.46 19.86 8.92
C LEU A 92 22.44 20.57 9.86
N LEU A 93 22.74 19.98 11.02
CA LEU A 93 23.65 20.58 11.99
C LEU A 93 25.06 20.74 11.41
N PRO A 94 25.70 19.73 10.80
CA PRO A 94 27.00 19.91 10.14
C PRO A 94 26.98 20.99 9.05
N LEU A 95 25.89 21.10 8.29
CA LEU A 95 25.74 22.11 7.25
C LEU A 95 25.64 23.54 7.82
N VAL A 96 25.00 23.70 8.97
CA VAL A 96 24.84 24.99 9.65
C VAL A 96 26.11 25.39 10.40
N THR A 97 26.75 24.46 11.12
CA THR A 97 27.93 24.75 11.94
C THR A 97 29.17 24.98 11.10
N ARG A 98 29.28 24.31 9.94
CA ARG A 98 30.43 24.42 9.02
C ARG A 98 31.80 24.24 9.71
N SER A 99 31.81 23.46 10.79
CA SER A 99 32.94 23.27 11.70
C SER A 99 33.01 21.78 12.06
N LEU A 100 34.14 21.14 11.77
CA LEU A 100 34.35 19.71 12.06
C LEU A 100 34.29 19.42 13.58
N PRO A 101 35.01 20.17 14.45
CA PRO A 101 34.97 19.90 15.89
C PRO A 101 33.58 20.07 16.52
N ASP A 102 32.73 20.92 15.93
CA ASP A 102 31.37 21.12 16.43
C ASP A 102 30.40 20.10 15.84
N ALA A 103 30.55 19.73 14.57
CA ALA A 103 29.79 18.66 13.95
C ALA A 103 29.97 17.31 14.69
N ASP A 104 31.20 16.97 15.09
CA ASP A 104 31.49 15.74 15.83
C ASP A 104 30.72 15.63 17.15
N LYS A 105 30.62 16.75 17.89
CA LYS A 105 29.85 16.79 19.14
C LYS A 105 28.37 16.52 18.88
N TYR A 106 27.81 17.13 17.84
CA TYR A 106 26.41 16.94 17.47
C TYR A 106 26.16 15.51 16.97
N LEU A 107 27.04 14.94 16.14
CA LEU A 107 26.90 13.56 15.65
C LEU A 107 26.70 12.54 16.77
N LEU A 108 27.31 12.76 17.94
CA LEU A 108 27.17 11.89 19.11
C LEU A 108 25.93 12.17 19.96
N LEU A 109 25.27 13.32 19.81
CA LEU A 109 24.15 13.77 20.64
C LEU A 109 22.97 12.79 20.64
N THR A 110 22.66 12.23 19.48
CA THR A 110 21.47 11.40 19.30
C THR A 110 21.72 9.91 19.53
N ARG A 111 22.99 9.51 19.68
CA ARG A 111 23.43 8.12 19.84
C ARG A 111 22.73 7.38 21.00
N PRO A 112 22.63 7.94 22.22
CA PRO A 112 22.00 7.23 23.34
C PRO A 112 20.51 6.92 23.11
N PHE A 113 19.83 7.72 22.29
CA PHE A 113 18.37 7.68 22.14
C PHE A 113 17.88 6.62 21.16
N TYR A 114 18.68 6.20 20.18
CA TYR A 114 18.23 5.22 19.19
C TYR A 114 19.26 4.17 18.77
N GLN A 115 20.55 4.31 19.07
CA GLN A 115 21.58 3.31 18.70
C GLN A 115 21.78 2.22 19.78
N SER A 116 21.00 2.24 20.85
CA SER A 116 21.02 1.21 21.89
C SER A 116 20.07 0.07 21.54
N PHE A 117 20.45 -1.16 21.89
CA PHE A 117 19.50 -2.27 21.87
C PHE A 117 18.53 -2.14 23.06
N PRO A 118 17.20 -2.32 22.88
CA PRO A 118 16.47 -2.71 21.66
C PRO A 118 15.91 -1.54 20.85
N MET A 119 16.28 -0.30 21.18
CA MET A 119 15.65 0.92 20.67
C MET A 119 15.79 1.08 19.15
N GLU A 120 16.95 0.75 18.60
CA GLU A 120 17.20 0.79 17.15
C GLU A 120 16.22 -0.13 16.40
N ALA A 121 16.02 -1.34 16.91
CA ALA A 121 15.10 -2.30 16.34
C ALA A 121 13.65 -1.81 16.45
N ALA A 122 13.28 -1.24 17.61
CA ALA A 122 11.91 -0.81 17.89
C ALA A 122 11.49 0.46 17.12
N ILE A 123 12.39 1.43 16.93
CA ILE A 123 12.06 2.73 16.32
C ILE A 123 12.36 2.75 14.82
N VAL A 124 13.33 1.97 14.34
CA VAL A 124 13.77 2.00 12.94
C VAL A 124 13.41 0.71 12.22
N THR A 125 13.99 -0.41 12.63
CA THR A 125 13.94 -1.66 11.83
C THR A 125 12.53 -2.24 11.76
N ALA A 126 11.91 -2.49 12.92
CA ALA A 126 10.57 -3.07 13.01
C ALA A 126 9.50 -2.21 12.31
N PRO A 127 9.38 -0.89 12.55
CA PRO A 127 8.39 -0.07 11.86
C PRO A 127 8.66 0.07 10.37
N LEU A 128 9.92 0.19 9.93
CA LEU A 128 10.24 0.24 8.50
C LEU A 128 9.85 -1.05 7.78
N LEU A 129 10.22 -2.21 8.34
CA LEU A 129 9.83 -3.52 7.80
C LEU A 129 8.31 -3.68 7.80
N ALA A 130 7.66 -3.32 8.90
CA ALA A 130 6.21 -3.38 9.02
C ALA A 130 5.53 -2.54 7.93
N HIS A 131 6.03 -1.33 7.65
CA HIS A 131 5.51 -0.45 6.59
C HIS A 131 5.63 -1.10 5.20
N VAL A 132 6.84 -1.56 4.85
CA VAL A 132 7.11 -2.13 3.52
C VAL A 132 6.34 -3.43 3.31
N LEU A 133 6.39 -4.34 4.28
CA LEU A 133 5.73 -5.65 4.17
C LEU A 133 4.20 -5.51 4.15
N SER A 134 3.63 -4.64 5.00
CA SER A 134 2.18 -4.44 5.00
C SER A 134 1.68 -3.78 3.72
N GLY A 135 2.43 -2.81 3.18
CA GLY A 135 2.14 -2.19 1.89
C GLY A 135 2.20 -3.19 0.72
N LEU A 136 3.22 -4.07 0.71
CA LEU A 136 3.34 -5.12 -0.30
C LEU A 136 2.19 -6.12 -0.20
N ALA A 137 1.87 -6.59 1.01
CA ALA A 137 0.78 -7.51 1.26
C ALA A 137 -0.58 -6.92 0.84
N LEU A 138 -0.84 -5.64 1.13
CA LEU A 138 -2.05 -4.95 0.66
C LEU A 138 -2.11 -4.85 -0.86
N ARG A 139 -0.98 -4.61 -1.53
CA ARG A 139 -0.93 -4.57 -3.00
C ARG A 139 -1.24 -5.94 -3.61
N VAL A 140 -0.66 -7.01 -3.06
CA VAL A 140 -0.93 -8.39 -3.49
C VAL A 140 -2.39 -8.78 -3.21
N HIS A 141 -2.92 -8.42 -2.04
CA HIS A 141 -4.30 -8.69 -1.68
C HIS A 141 -5.29 -8.01 -2.65
N ARG A 142 -5.10 -6.71 -2.92
CA ARG A 142 -5.94 -5.96 -3.87
C ARG A 142 -5.86 -6.56 -5.28
N ARG A 143 -4.65 -6.92 -5.74
CA ARG A 143 -4.44 -7.62 -7.01
C ARG A 143 -5.24 -8.93 -7.07
N ASN A 144 -5.16 -9.75 -6.04
CA ASN A 144 -5.85 -11.03 -5.99
C ASN A 144 -7.38 -10.87 -5.93
N ALA A 145 -7.86 -9.87 -5.19
CA ALA A 145 -9.29 -9.52 -5.18
C ALA A 145 -9.78 -9.09 -6.56
N THR A 146 -9.02 -8.27 -7.27
CA THR A 146 -9.31 -7.86 -8.66
C THR A 146 -9.35 -9.05 -9.60
N LEU A 147 -8.37 -9.98 -9.52
CA LEU A 147 -8.36 -11.20 -10.32
C LEU A 147 -9.59 -12.09 -10.08
N LYS A 148 -10.02 -12.22 -8.83
CA LYS A 148 -11.24 -12.97 -8.49
C LYS A 148 -12.49 -12.31 -9.07
N ARG A 149 -12.61 -10.98 -8.95
CA ARG A 149 -13.77 -10.22 -9.48
C ARG A 149 -13.92 -10.34 -11.00
N TYR A 150 -12.82 -10.41 -11.73
CA TYR A 150 -12.83 -10.53 -13.19
C TYR A 150 -12.70 -11.98 -13.70
N GLY A 151 -12.90 -13.00 -12.85
CA GLY A 151 -12.83 -14.41 -13.25
C GLY A 151 -11.45 -14.90 -13.71
N ALA A 152 -10.41 -14.07 -13.56
CA ALA A 152 -9.05 -14.36 -13.99
C ALA A 152 -8.22 -15.13 -12.94
N SER A 153 -8.84 -15.57 -11.83
CA SER A 153 -8.17 -16.29 -10.74
C SER A 153 -7.57 -17.63 -11.17
N ASN A 154 -8.23 -18.31 -12.13
CA ASN A 154 -7.86 -19.66 -12.56
C ASN A 154 -6.91 -19.65 -13.77
N LEU A 155 -6.66 -18.47 -14.36
CA LEU A 155 -5.75 -18.32 -15.49
C LEU A 155 -4.28 -18.43 -15.04
N SER A 156 -3.47 -19.13 -15.84
CA SER A 156 -2.02 -19.16 -15.66
C SER A 156 -1.41 -17.76 -15.81
N ILE A 157 -0.25 -17.51 -15.18
CA ILE A 157 0.47 -16.24 -15.30
C ILE A 157 0.82 -15.93 -16.77
N ALA A 158 1.17 -16.96 -17.56
CA ALA A 158 1.47 -16.80 -18.98
C ALA A 158 0.23 -16.38 -19.79
N SER A 159 -0.93 -17.00 -19.53
CA SER A 159 -2.20 -16.65 -20.18
C SER A 159 -2.60 -15.21 -19.86
N ARG A 160 -2.44 -14.81 -18.59
CA ARG A 160 -2.71 -13.45 -18.12
C ARG A 160 -1.84 -12.40 -18.82
N LEU A 161 -0.55 -12.70 -19.00
CA LEU A 161 0.38 -11.81 -19.70
C LEU A 161 0.06 -11.74 -21.20
N ARG A 162 -0.26 -12.87 -21.83
CA ARG A 162 -0.68 -12.94 -23.25
C ARG A 162 -1.93 -12.11 -23.52
N GLN A 163 -2.92 -12.19 -22.64
CA GLN A 163 -4.17 -11.43 -22.73
C GLN A 163 -4.02 -9.96 -22.30
N ARG A 164 -2.81 -9.51 -21.94
CA ARG A 164 -2.51 -8.15 -21.46
C ARG A 164 -3.47 -7.67 -20.37
N LEU A 165 -3.87 -8.59 -19.48
CA LEU A 165 -4.76 -8.25 -18.38
C LEU A 165 -4.04 -7.21 -17.49
N ARG A 166 -4.70 -6.06 -17.29
CA ARG A 166 -4.19 -5.01 -16.42
C ARG A 166 -4.40 -5.39 -14.96
N ILE A 167 -3.51 -6.26 -14.48
CA ILE A 167 -3.60 -6.89 -13.16
C ILE A 167 -3.00 -6.00 -12.06
N TRP A 168 -2.03 -5.17 -12.43
CA TRP A 168 -1.37 -4.26 -11.51
C TRP A 168 -1.98 -2.87 -11.60
N PRO A 169 -2.12 -2.16 -10.46
CA PRO A 169 -2.50 -0.77 -10.47
C PRO A 169 -1.46 0.03 -11.28
N GLY A 170 -1.90 1.17 -11.83
CA GLY A 170 -0.99 2.08 -12.52
C GLY A 170 0.18 2.49 -11.64
N PHE A 171 1.32 2.74 -12.28
CA PHE A 171 2.51 3.22 -11.61
C PHE A 171 2.32 4.70 -11.27
N SER A 172 2.47 5.05 -9.98
CA SER A 172 2.41 6.45 -9.55
C SER A 172 3.80 6.92 -9.10
N TRP A 173 4.04 8.23 -9.15
CA TRP A 173 5.29 8.83 -8.68
C TRP A 173 5.60 8.49 -7.21
N GLN A 174 4.56 8.35 -6.38
CA GLN A 174 4.72 7.91 -5.00
C GLN A 174 5.25 6.46 -4.90
N GLN A 175 4.82 5.57 -5.79
CA GLN A 175 5.31 4.20 -5.83
C GLN A 175 6.76 4.16 -6.30
N LEU A 176 7.11 4.95 -7.33
CA LEU A 176 8.48 5.08 -7.80
C LEU A 176 9.41 5.56 -6.68
N GLY A 177 9.03 6.66 -6.01
CA GLY A 177 9.77 7.21 -4.88
C GLY A 177 9.91 6.21 -3.74
N GLY A 178 8.84 5.49 -3.40
CA GLY A 178 8.88 4.43 -2.38
C GLY A 178 9.88 3.32 -2.71
N TYR A 179 9.88 2.82 -3.96
CA TYR A 179 10.85 1.78 -4.37
C TYR A 179 12.29 2.30 -4.38
N ALA A 180 12.51 3.52 -4.85
CA ALA A 180 13.83 4.15 -4.81
C ALA A 180 14.33 4.32 -3.37
N LEU A 181 13.49 4.82 -2.46
CA LEU A 181 13.83 5.00 -1.05
C LEU A 181 14.14 3.68 -0.33
N VAL A 182 13.40 2.60 -0.62
CA VAL A 182 13.73 1.27 -0.08
C VAL A 182 15.13 0.84 -0.49
N GLY A 183 15.50 1.04 -1.75
CA GLY A 183 16.85 0.76 -2.24
C GLY A 183 17.93 1.62 -1.56
N LEU A 184 17.70 2.93 -1.46
CA LEU A 184 18.64 3.86 -0.82
C LEU A 184 18.83 3.57 0.68
N VAL A 185 17.74 3.36 1.43
CA VAL A 185 17.81 3.02 2.85
C VAL A 185 18.45 1.65 3.05
N GLY A 186 18.13 0.67 2.20
CA GLY A 186 18.76 -0.65 2.23
C GLY A 186 20.28 -0.57 1.99
N GLY A 187 20.71 0.18 0.98
CA GLY A 187 22.13 0.43 0.71
C GLY A 187 22.83 1.18 1.85
N HIS A 188 22.18 2.22 2.40
CA HIS A 188 22.68 2.95 3.55
C HIS A 188 22.87 2.03 4.77
N ALA A 189 21.89 1.20 5.11
CA ALA A 189 21.99 0.24 6.21
C ALA A 189 23.03 -0.85 5.94
N TYR A 190 23.15 -1.32 4.69
CA TYR A 190 24.16 -2.31 4.32
C TYR A 190 25.57 -1.79 4.60
N VAL A 191 25.91 -0.60 4.08
CA VAL A 191 27.25 -0.02 4.25
C VAL A 191 27.53 0.36 5.70
N ASN A 192 26.58 0.97 6.40
CA ASN A 192 26.82 1.51 7.75
C ASN A 192 26.54 0.51 8.89
N ARG A 193 25.94 -0.65 8.61
CA ARG A 193 25.57 -1.63 9.64
C ARG A 193 26.02 -3.04 9.32
N VAL A 194 25.70 -3.55 8.13
CA VAL A 194 25.97 -4.95 7.78
C VAL A 194 27.46 -5.17 7.54
N VAL A 195 28.11 -4.26 6.81
CA VAL A 195 29.56 -4.35 6.51
C VAL A 195 30.40 -4.33 7.81
N PRO A 196 30.26 -3.36 8.74
CA PRO A 196 30.98 -3.37 10.00
C PRO A 196 30.70 -4.61 10.84
N LEU A 197 29.44 -5.07 10.89
CA LEU A 197 29.08 -6.29 11.63
C LEU A 197 29.84 -7.53 11.11
N ILE A 198 30.01 -7.65 9.79
CA ILE A 198 30.70 -8.78 9.16
C ILE A 198 32.22 -8.70 9.39
N HIS A 199 32.82 -7.51 9.24
CA HIS A 199 34.27 -7.37 9.27
C HIS A 199 34.85 -7.10 10.67
N GLU A 200 34.16 -6.33 11.49
CA GLU A 200 34.64 -5.86 12.81
C GLU A 200 33.97 -6.63 13.96
N GLY A 201 33.00 -7.51 13.66
CA GLY A 201 32.25 -8.31 14.64
C GLY A 201 31.31 -7.49 15.53
N SER A 202 31.25 -6.18 15.33
CA SER A 202 30.37 -5.27 16.04
C SER A 202 29.89 -4.18 15.09
N SER A 203 28.67 -3.73 15.33
CA SER A 203 28.09 -2.58 14.64
C SER A 203 28.17 -1.29 15.47
N ALA A 204 28.92 -1.33 16.57
CA ALA A 204 29.22 -0.19 17.42
C ALA A 204 30.39 0.67 16.90
N GLY A 205 31.06 0.21 15.83
CA GLY A 205 32.13 0.93 15.12
C GLY A 205 31.63 2.25 14.57
N VAL A 206 31.92 3.32 15.31
CA VAL A 206 32.03 4.66 14.77
C VAL A 206 33.35 4.67 14.01
N GLY A 207 33.33 4.93 12.70
CA GLY A 207 34.54 5.30 11.99
C GLY A 207 35.10 6.57 12.64
N LEU A 208 36.08 6.37 13.51
CA LEU A 208 37.09 7.34 13.93
C LEU A 208 38.44 6.74 13.54
#